data_AF-A0A349X3S9-F1
#
_entry.id   AF-A0A349X3S9-F1
#
_cell.length_a   1.000
_cell.length_b   1.000
_cell.length_c   1.000
_cell.angle_alpha   90.00
_cell.angle_beta   90.00
_cell.angle_gamma   90.00
#
_symmetry.space_group_name_H-M   'P 1'
#
loop_
_entity.id
_entity.type
_entity.pdbx_description
1 polymer ?
#
loop_
_entity_poly.entity_id
_entity_poly.type
_entity_poly.pdbx_seq_one_letter_code
_entity_poly.pdbx_strand_id
1 'polypeptide(L)'
;APEDKSISHLEEGDPRSVDDLTVAEDNDETEFERPEWYPEKFWKEDEGPDLENLVKSYTELQSKFYRGDHKTPEKYDTKIFEEANIPEDDELFSTYKDWAKENGVSQSAFNELAGKFIELAGNEAQQAEASYKEEYNKLGPNADATIKSMTEWAQGLVRKGVWAESDFDEFKIMGGTAQGIRALQKVRSYYGDQSVPVNIGPVEGMPSKEELNSMVGKPEYTSDPAYRAKVEKMFEQVYGAQDYSPI
;
A
#
# COMPACT_ATOMS: atom_id res chain seq x y z
N ALA A 1 35.49 -2.52 -70.04
CA ALA A 1 35.05 -1.36 -69.27
C ALA A 1 33.70 -0.93 -69.83
N PRO A 2 32.60 -1.14 -69.10
CA PRO A 2 31.26 -0.82 -69.58
C PRO A 2 30.98 0.69 -69.45
N GLU A 3 30.18 1.16 -70.40
CA GLU A 3 29.84 2.55 -70.66
C GLU A 3 28.98 3.18 -69.55
N ASP A 4 29.36 4.38 -69.14
CA ASP A 4 28.65 5.23 -68.20
C ASP A 4 27.45 5.86 -68.93
N LYS A 5 26.27 5.29 -68.75
CA LYS A 5 25.01 5.86 -69.25
C LYS A 5 24.42 6.74 -68.15
N SER A 6 24.69 8.04 -68.24
CA SER A 6 24.00 9.07 -67.49
C SER A 6 22.49 9.01 -67.78
N ILE A 7 21.70 8.72 -66.76
CA ILE A 7 20.24 8.80 -66.86
C ILE A 7 19.87 10.29 -66.75
N SER A 8 19.56 10.88 -67.89
CA SER A 8 18.99 12.22 -68.06
C SER A 8 17.57 12.23 -67.49
N HIS A 9 17.35 12.88 -66.35
CA HIS A 9 16.01 13.14 -65.80
C HIS A 9 15.49 14.52 -66.23
N LEU A 10 15.50 14.77 -67.53
CA LEU A 10 14.76 15.88 -68.14
C LEU A 10 13.63 15.25 -68.96
N GLU A 11 12.55 14.93 -68.26
CA GLU A 11 11.26 14.67 -68.89
C GLU A 11 10.56 16.03 -69.02
N GLU A 12 10.52 16.55 -70.24
CA GLU A 12 9.73 17.71 -70.62
C GLU A 12 8.25 17.36 -70.49
N GLY A 13 7.52 18.01 -69.58
CA GLY A 13 6.08 17.77 -69.49
C GLY A 13 5.37 18.32 -68.28
N ASP A 14 5.61 19.57 -67.88
CA ASP A 14 4.59 20.34 -67.15
C ASP A 14 4.85 21.85 -67.32
N PRO A 15 4.05 22.59 -68.12
CA PRO A 15 4.21 24.02 -68.29
C PRO A 15 3.48 24.75 -67.15
N ARG A 16 3.82 24.45 -65.89
CA ARG A 16 3.46 25.34 -64.80
C ARG A 16 4.49 26.46 -64.78
N SER A 17 4.19 27.54 -65.51
CA SER A 17 4.90 28.81 -65.33
C SER A 17 4.86 29.16 -63.85
N VAL A 18 5.93 29.78 -63.36
CA VAL A 18 6.02 30.32 -61.99
C VAL A 18 4.88 31.30 -61.64
N ASP A 19 4.09 31.73 -62.62
CA ASP A 19 2.85 32.49 -62.45
C ASP A 19 1.63 31.65 -61.97
N ASP A 20 1.71 30.32 -61.89
CA ASP A 20 0.66 29.44 -61.35
C ASP A 20 0.85 29.13 -59.84
N LEU A 21 1.90 29.72 -59.23
CA LEU A 21 1.93 29.91 -57.79
C LEU A 21 1.00 31.09 -57.50
N THR A 22 -0.28 30.78 -57.31
CA THR A 22 -1.32 31.72 -56.90
C THR A 22 -0.82 32.61 -55.77
N VAL A 23 -0.39 33.83 -56.11
CA VAL A 23 -0.41 34.96 -55.19
C VAL A 23 -1.89 35.17 -54.93
N ALA A 24 -2.33 34.82 -53.72
CA ALA A 24 -3.69 35.06 -53.30
C ALA A 24 -4.05 36.53 -53.56
N GLU A 25 -5.02 36.75 -54.44
CA GLU A 25 -5.74 38.02 -54.50
C GLU A 25 -6.42 38.19 -53.14
N ASP A 26 -6.04 39.24 -52.41
CA ASP A 26 -6.72 39.69 -51.20
C ASP A 26 -8.21 39.84 -51.52
N ASN A 27 -9.04 38.86 -51.11
CA ASN A 27 -10.46 38.96 -50.75
C ASN A 27 -11.38 37.78 -51.18
N ASP A 28 -10.94 36.52 -51.07
CA ASP A 28 -11.84 35.36 -51.01
C ASP A 28 -11.64 34.62 -49.67
N GLU A 29 -12.68 34.57 -48.83
CA GLU A 29 -12.74 33.73 -47.63
C GLU A 29 -12.54 32.28 -48.05
N THR A 30 -11.29 31.80 -47.91
CA THR A 30 -10.93 30.43 -48.24
C THR A 30 -11.35 29.55 -47.06
N GLU A 31 -12.50 28.90 -47.15
CA GLU A 31 -13.00 27.98 -46.12
C GLU A 31 -12.11 26.72 -46.11
N PHE A 32 -11.29 26.56 -45.07
CA PHE A 32 -10.36 25.44 -44.95
C PHE A 32 -11.06 24.22 -44.36
N GLU A 33 -11.35 23.20 -45.18
CA GLU A 33 -11.84 21.90 -44.69
C GLU A 33 -10.69 21.00 -44.22
N ARG A 34 -10.79 20.47 -42.99
CA ARG A 34 -9.79 19.57 -42.39
C ARG A 34 -9.81 18.18 -43.05
N PRO A 35 -8.69 17.69 -43.60
CA PRO A 35 -8.59 16.30 -44.06
C PRO A 35 -8.69 15.30 -42.89
N GLU A 36 -9.35 14.16 -43.09
CA GLU A 36 -9.56 13.15 -42.03
C GLU A 36 -8.25 12.60 -41.42
N TRP A 37 -7.18 12.52 -42.22
CA TRP A 37 -5.86 12.06 -41.77
C TRP A 37 -5.09 13.10 -40.94
N TYR A 38 -5.53 14.37 -40.96
CA TYR A 38 -4.82 15.45 -40.30
C TYR A 38 -5.29 15.58 -38.83
N PRO A 39 -4.36 15.56 -37.85
CA PRO A 39 -4.74 15.59 -36.44
C PRO A 39 -5.52 16.86 -36.09
N GLU A 40 -6.71 16.69 -35.52
CA GLU A 40 -7.61 17.79 -35.09
C GLU A 40 -6.91 18.79 -34.17
N LYS A 41 -6.04 18.29 -33.28
CA LYS A 41 -5.26 19.13 -32.34
C LYS A 41 -4.31 20.15 -32.99
N PHE A 42 -4.03 20.02 -34.30
CA PHE A 42 -3.18 20.95 -35.05
C PHE A 42 -3.96 21.65 -36.17
N TRP A 43 -5.30 21.65 -36.10
CA TRP A 43 -6.15 22.34 -37.06
C TRP A 43 -6.91 23.44 -36.35
N LYS A 44 -6.88 24.66 -36.91
CA LYS A 44 -7.67 25.79 -36.44
C LYS A 44 -8.81 26.01 -37.43
N GLU A 45 -10.03 26.06 -36.92
CA GLU A 45 -11.25 26.17 -37.75
C GLU A 45 -11.23 27.41 -38.65
N ASP A 46 -10.67 28.53 -38.18
CA ASP A 46 -10.66 29.81 -38.91
C ASP A 46 -9.36 30.09 -39.69
N GLU A 47 -8.25 29.44 -39.32
CA GLU A 47 -6.90 29.74 -39.84
C GLU A 47 -6.29 28.56 -40.62
N GLY A 48 -6.94 27.39 -40.64
CA GLY A 48 -6.47 26.18 -41.29
C GLY A 48 -5.39 25.42 -40.48
N PRO A 49 -4.44 24.73 -41.13
CA PRO A 49 -3.46 23.88 -40.45
C PRO A 49 -2.46 24.69 -39.62
N ASP A 50 -2.38 24.38 -38.32
CA ASP A 50 -1.42 24.92 -37.36
C ASP A 50 -0.05 24.25 -37.51
N LEU A 51 0.64 24.62 -38.59
CA LEU A 51 1.98 24.12 -38.90
C LEU A 51 3.02 24.53 -37.85
N GLU A 52 2.83 25.68 -37.18
CA GLU A 52 3.76 26.14 -36.16
C GLU A 52 3.72 25.22 -34.92
N ASN A 53 2.53 24.88 -34.41
CA ASN A 53 2.42 23.95 -33.29
C ASN A 53 2.75 22.51 -33.70
N LEU A 54 2.46 22.10 -34.93
CA LEU A 54 2.89 20.80 -35.45
C LEU A 54 4.41 20.69 -35.45
N VAL A 55 5.11 21.67 -36.03
CA VAL A 55 6.58 21.71 -36.06
C VAL A 55 7.16 21.83 -34.65
N LYS A 56 6.60 22.67 -33.77
CA LYS A 56 7.03 22.75 -32.36
C LYS A 56 6.89 21.42 -31.65
N SER A 57 5.77 20.72 -31.81
CA SER A 57 5.55 19.41 -31.19
C SER A 57 6.50 18.34 -31.72
N TYR A 58 6.79 18.37 -33.04
CA TYR A 58 7.77 17.49 -33.66
C TYR A 58 9.18 17.80 -33.18
N THR A 59 9.59 19.07 -33.17
CA THR A 59 10.90 19.49 -32.65
C THR A 59 11.05 19.20 -31.16
N GLU A 60 9.98 19.31 -30.37
CA GLU A 60 10.00 18.93 -28.96
C GLU A 60 10.12 17.41 -28.80
N LEU A 61 9.38 16.61 -29.56
CA LEU A 61 9.49 15.15 -29.56
C LEU A 61 10.87 14.70 -30.03
N GLN A 62 11.36 15.27 -31.13
CA GLN A 62 12.71 15.09 -31.65
C GLN A 62 13.72 15.48 -30.56
N SER A 63 13.60 16.66 -29.97
CA SER A 63 14.52 17.10 -28.92
C SER A 63 14.49 16.16 -27.70
N LYS A 64 13.33 15.68 -27.25
CA LYS A 64 13.21 14.63 -26.21
C LYS A 64 13.85 13.30 -26.63
N PHE A 65 13.72 12.95 -27.92
CA PHE A 65 14.33 11.79 -28.56
C PHE A 65 15.83 11.97 -28.89
N TYR A 66 16.39 13.17 -28.88
CA TYR A 66 17.82 13.42 -29.12
C TYR A 66 18.57 13.76 -27.82
N ARG A 67 17.90 14.38 -26.83
CA ARG A 67 18.44 14.69 -25.50
C ARG A 67 18.81 13.45 -24.69
N GLY A 68 18.27 12.29 -25.04
CA GLY A 68 18.56 11.06 -24.33
C GLY A 68 17.76 10.88 -23.04
N ASP A 69 16.63 11.60 -22.88
CA ASP A 69 15.69 11.36 -21.77
C ASP A 69 15.04 9.96 -21.84
N HIS A 70 15.24 9.26 -22.96
CA HIS A 70 14.92 7.86 -23.30
C HIS A 70 16.18 6.98 -23.44
N LYS A 71 17.39 7.52 -23.22
CA LYS A 71 18.63 6.74 -23.27
C LYS A 71 18.78 6.00 -21.95
N THR A 72 18.48 4.71 -22.04
CA THR A 72 18.79 3.70 -21.03
C THR A 72 20.27 3.81 -20.67
N PRO A 73 20.63 3.98 -19.40
CA PRO A 73 22.03 3.91 -18.98
C PRO A 73 22.61 2.53 -19.34
N GLU A 74 23.87 2.46 -19.81
CA GLU A 74 24.57 1.17 -19.98
C GLU A 74 24.67 0.42 -18.64
N LYS A 75 24.74 1.18 -17.54
CA LYS A 75 24.69 0.68 -16.17
C LYS A 75 23.89 1.66 -15.31
N TYR A 76 22.88 1.15 -14.59
CA TYR A 76 22.16 1.94 -13.59
C TYR A 76 23.03 2.23 -12.37
N ASP A 77 22.93 3.45 -11.84
CA ASP A 77 23.42 3.79 -10.50
C ASP A 77 22.48 3.15 -9.46
N THR A 78 23.07 2.45 -8.49
CA THR A 78 22.40 1.58 -7.51
C THR A 78 22.50 2.11 -6.08
N LYS A 79 23.08 3.30 -5.87
CA LYS A 79 23.27 3.89 -4.53
C LYS A 79 22.01 3.94 -3.68
N ILE A 80 20.84 4.18 -4.29
CA ILE A 80 19.57 4.25 -3.55
C ILE A 80 19.22 2.92 -2.87
N PHE A 81 19.63 1.79 -3.46
CA PHE A 81 19.46 0.46 -2.87
C PHE A 81 20.50 0.19 -1.79
N GLU A 82 21.74 0.63 -1.99
CA GLU A 82 22.80 0.55 -0.97
C GLU A 82 22.45 1.37 0.28
N GLU A 83 21.94 2.60 0.10
CA GLU A 83 21.46 3.47 1.19
C GLU A 83 20.27 2.85 1.94
N ALA A 84 19.42 2.09 1.22
CA ALA A 84 18.32 1.33 1.80
C ALA A 84 18.75 -0.03 2.38
N ASN A 85 20.05 -0.35 2.37
CA ASN A 85 20.61 -1.62 2.83
C ASN A 85 20.02 -2.86 2.12
N ILE A 86 19.62 -2.70 0.86
CA ILE A 86 19.14 -3.76 -0.03
C ILE A 86 20.36 -4.39 -0.72
N PRO A 87 20.61 -5.70 -0.57
CA PRO A 87 21.78 -6.36 -1.15
C PRO A 87 21.67 -6.46 -2.69
N GLU A 88 22.82 -6.46 -3.37
CA GLU A 88 22.85 -6.59 -4.84
C GLU A 88 22.33 -7.93 -5.37
N ASP A 89 22.30 -8.98 -4.52
CA ASP A 89 21.78 -10.32 -4.84
C ASP A 89 20.28 -10.47 -4.50
N ASP A 90 19.61 -9.37 -4.16
CA ASP A 90 18.17 -9.36 -3.93
C ASP A 90 17.39 -9.64 -5.23
N GLU A 91 16.45 -10.57 -5.17
CA GLU A 91 15.65 -11.00 -6.32
C GLU A 91 14.76 -9.86 -6.86
N LEU A 92 14.23 -9.00 -5.99
CA LEU A 92 13.43 -7.85 -6.40
C LEU A 92 14.31 -6.79 -7.04
N PHE A 93 15.50 -6.54 -6.50
CA PHE A 93 16.46 -5.60 -7.08
C PHE A 93 16.92 -6.04 -8.48
N SER A 94 17.28 -7.31 -8.66
CA SER A 94 17.67 -7.86 -9.97
C SER A 94 16.52 -7.78 -10.97
N THR A 95 15.31 -8.20 -10.58
CA THR A 95 14.09 -8.07 -11.39
C THR A 95 13.81 -6.62 -11.80
N TYR A 96 13.93 -5.68 -10.85
CA TYR A 96 13.70 -4.26 -11.09
C TYR A 96 14.70 -3.68 -12.09
N LYS A 97 15.99 -4.02 -11.92
CA LYS A 97 17.07 -3.59 -12.81
C LYS A 97 16.90 -4.14 -14.22
N ASP A 98 16.51 -5.39 -14.36
CA ASP A 98 16.31 -6.01 -15.67
C ASP A 98 15.07 -5.46 -16.37
N TRP A 99 13.95 -5.30 -15.64
CA TRP A 99 12.77 -4.61 -16.16
C TRP A 99 13.09 -3.19 -16.65
N ALA A 100 13.89 -2.45 -15.89
CA ALA A 100 14.30 -1.09 -16.25
C ALA A 100 15.11 -1.06 -17.55
N LYS A 101 16.05 -2.00 -17.72
CA LYS A 101 16.83 -2.16 -18.95
C LYS A 101 15.94 -2.52 -20.14
N GLU A 102 15.06 -3.51 -19.97
CA GLU A 102 14.17 -3.99 -21.02
C GLU A 102 13.21 -2.90 -21.53
N ASN A 103 12.74 -2.03 -20.62
CA ASN A 103 11.79 -0.96 -20.93
C ASN A 103 12.46 0.38 -21.23
N GLY A 104 13.79 0.42 -21.27
CA GLY A 104 14.56 1.60 -21.59
C GLY A 104 14.37 2.77 -20.61
N VAL A 105 14.19 2.46 -19.32
CA VAL A 105 13.90 3.45 -18.28
C VAL A 105 15.11 4.37 -18.06
N SER A 106 14.87 5.67 -17.95
CA SER A 106 15.94 6.64 -17.64
C SER A 106 16.43 6.50 -16.20
N GLN A 107 17.66 6.91 -15.90
CA GLN A 107 18.18 6.85 -14.53
C GLN A 107 17.29 7.63 -13.53
N SER A 108 16.70 8.75 -13.95
CA SER A 108 15.82 9.54 -13.09
C SER A 108 14.55 8.78 -12.74
N ALA A 109 13.91 8.15 -13.73
CA ALA A 109 12.70 7.34 -13.51
C ALA A 109 13.01 6.08 -12.70
N PHE A 110 14.19 5.48 -12.93
CA PHE A 110 14.70 4.36 -12.14
C PHE A 110 14.88 4.73 -10.66
N ASN A 111 15.47 5.89 -10.36
CA ASN A 111 15.65 6.33 -8.98
C ASN A 111 14.33 6.73 -8.33
N GLU A 112 13.43 7.38 -9.06
CA GLU A 112 12.14 7.83 -8.53
C GLU A 112 11.26 6.65 -8.10
N LEU A 113 11.12 5.64 -8.95
CA LEU A 113 10.30 4.47 -8.66
C LEU A 113 10.94 3.59 -7.57
N ALA A 114 12.26 3.42 -7.59
CA ALA A 114 12.99 2.75 -6.51
C ALA A 114 12.78 3.45 -5.16
N GLY A 115 12.89 4.78 -5.13
CA GLY A 115 12.70 5.58 -3.93
C GLY A 115 11.30 5.44 -3.35
N LYS A 116 10.26 5.52 -4.19
CA LYS A 116 8.86 5.30 -3.77
C LYS A 116 8.65 3.90 -3.19
N PHE A 117 9.23 2.88 -3.81
CA PHE A 117 9.09 1.50 -3.33
C PHE A 117 9.80 1.30 -1.98
N ILE A 118 11.01 1.81 -1.85
CA ILE A 118 11.78 1.79 -0.59
C ILE A 118 11.04 2.55 0.51
N GLU A 119 10.48 3.71 0.20
CA GLU A 119 9.67 4.51 1.14
C GLU A 119 8.43 3.75 1.60
N LEU A 120 7.69 3.13 0.67
CA LEU A 120 6.50 2.33 1.00
C LEU A 120 6.87 1.13 1.89
N ALA A 121 7.92 0.39 1.54
CA ALA A 121 8.39 -0.74 2.33
C ALA A 121 8.87 -0.30 3.74
N GLY A 122 9.56 0.83 3.84
CA GLY A 122 9.97 1.42 5.11
C GLY A 122 8.77 1.86 5.96
N ASN A 123 7.77 2.46 5.33
CA ASN A 123 6.53 2.90 5.99
C ASN A 123 5.72 1.70 6.52
N GLU A 124 5.62 0.60 5.77
CA GLU A 124 4.96 -0.62 6.23
C GLU A 124 5.65 -1.23 7.45
N ALA A 125 6.98 -1.29 7.46
CA ALA A 125 7.75 -1.79 8.60
C ALA A 125 7.57 -0.90 9.85
N GLN A 126 7.60 0.43 9.67
CA GLN A 126 7.35 1.38 10.76
C GLN A 126 5.91 1.30 11.28
N GLN A 127 4.94 1.12 10.38
CA GLN A 127 3.52 0.96 10.75
C GLN A 127 3.29 -0.35 11.49
N ALA A 128 3.94 -1.44 11.08
CA ALA A 128 3.89 -2.72 11.79
C ALA A 128 4.51 -2.61 13.20
N GLU A 129 5.66 -1.93 13.34
CA GLU A 129 6.28 -1.69 14.64
C GLU A 129 5.43 -0.78 15.54
N ALA A 130 4.82 0.27 14.98
CA ALA A 130 3.91 1.15 15.70
C ALA A 130 2.67 0.40 16.17
N SER A 131 2.06 -0.40 15.29
CA SER A 131 0.91 -1.25 15.62
C SER A 131 1.28 -2.28 16.69
N TYR A 132 2.46 -2.91 16.61
CA TYR A 132 2.95 -3.82 17.64
C TYR A 132 3.08 -3.12 18.99
N LYS A 133 3.72 -1.94 19.03
CA LYS A 133 3.87 -1.15 20.26
C LYS A 133 2.52 -0.75 20.84
N GLU A 134 1.57 -0.36 19.99
CA GLU A 134 0.21 -0.02 20.42
C GLU A 134 -0.49 -1.23 21.07
N GLU A 135 -0.51 -2.38 20.39
CA GLU A 135 -1.11 -3.62 20.92
C GLU A 135 -0.39 -4.11 22.18
N TYR A 136 0.93 -4.03 22.22
CA TYR A 136 1.72 -4.36 23.40
C TYR A 136 1.35 -3.46 24.59
N ASN A 137 1.24 -2.15 24.38
CA ASN A 137 0.81 -1.21 25.41
C ASN A 137 -0.63 -1.50 25.87
N LYS A 138 -1.53 -1.88 24.96
CA LYS A 138 -2.90 -2.28 25.31
C LYS A 138 -2.93 -3.47 26.26
N LEU A 139 -1.96 -4.40 26.25
CA LEU A 139 -1.90 -5.52 27.20
C LEU A 139 -1.56 -5.08 28.64
N GLY A 140 -0.98 -3.89 28.81
CA GLY A 140 -0.68 -3.30 30.11
C GLY A 140 0.59 -3.84 30.77
N PRO A 141 0.78 -3.59 32.08
CA PRO A 141 2.05 -3.85 32.78
C PRO A 141 2.52 -5.31 32.77
N ASN A 142 1.62 -6.26 32.50
CA ASN A 142 1.91 -7.69 32.47
C ASN A 142 2.01 -8.24 31.04
N ALA A 143 2.24 -7.39 30.03
CA ALA A 143 2.30 -7.79 28.61
C ALA A 143 3.28 -8.95 28.37
N ASP A 144 4.53 -8.81 28.82
CA ASP A 144 5.56 -9.85 28.64
C ASP A 144 5.17 -11.18 29.29
N ALA A 145 4.69 -11.13 30.54
CA ALA A 145 4.28 -12.33 31.28
C ALA A 145 3.07 -13.00 30.61
N THR A 146 2.16 -12.20 30.07
CA THR A 146 0.97 -12.65 29.34
C THR A 146 1.34 -13.34 28.03
N ILE A 147 2.14 -12.67 27.19
CA ILE A 147 2.61 -13.21 25.90
C ILE A 147 3.40 -14.51 26.14
N LYS A 148 4.33 -14.50 27.10
CA LYS A 148 5.14 -15.67 27.43
C LYS A 148 4.28 -16.85 27.89
N SER A 149 3.37 -16.62 28.84
CA SER A 149 2.52 -17.70 29.36
C SER A 149 1.60 -18.30 28.30
N MET A 150 1.04 -17.47 27.41
CA MET A 150 0.21 -17.94 26.31
C MET A 150 1.02 -18.72 25.27
N THR A 151 2.25 -18.28 24.98
CA THR A 151 3.18 -18.98 24.09
C THR A 151 3.57 -20.34 24.66
N GLU A 152 3.94 -20.41 25.95
CA GLU A 152 4.33 -21.66 26.61
C GLU A 152 3.19 -22.67 26.66
N TRP A 153 1.96 -22.19 26.89
CA TRP A 153 0.75 -23.01 26.86
C TRP A 153 0.49 -23.59 25.46
N ALA A 154 0.51 -22.75 24.42
CA ALA A 154 0.29 -23.18 23.04
C ALA A 154 1.39 -24.17 22.57
N GLN A 155 2.66 -23.90 22.88
CA GLN A 155 3.74 -24.87 22.63
C GLN A 155 3.55 -26.17 23.42
N GLY A 156 2.96 -26.09 24.61
CA GLY A 156 2.57 -27.26 25.39
C GLY A 156 1.55 -28.14 24.69
N LEU A 157 0.58 -27.55 23.97
CA LEU A 157 -0.40 -28.28 23.17
C LEU A 157 0.25 -28.96 21.96
N VAL A 158 1.22 -28.31 21.32
CA VAL A 158 2.02 -28.90 20.23
C VAL A 158 2.84 -30.09 20.74
N ARG A 159 3.56 -29.93 21.87
CA ARG A 159 4.36 -31.03 22.47
C ARG A 159 3.51 -32.22 22.89
N LYS A 160 2.26 -31.99 23.28
CA LYS A 160 1.30 -33.05 23.64
C LYS A 160 0.65 -33.69 22.41
N GLY A 161 0.94 -33.22 21.20
CA GLY A 161 0.35 -33.70 19.96
C GLY A 161 -1.12 -33.33 19.77
N VAL A 162 -1.63 -32.38 20.56
CA VAL A 162 -3.01 -31.88 20.42
C VAL A 162 -3.11 -30.93 19.23
N TRP A 163 -2.07 -30.13 19.02
CA TRP A 163 -1.94 -29.17 17.92
C TRP A 163 -0.78 -29.57 17.01
N ALA A 164 -0.94 -29.33 15.72
CA ALA A 164 0.15 -29.33 14.75
C ALA A 164 0.95 -28.02 14.81
N GLU A 165 2.11 -27.97 14.16
CA GLU A 165 2.89 -26.73 14.04
C GLU A 165 2.11 -25.63 13.32
N SER A 166 1.30 -25.99 12.31
CA SER A 166 0.42 -25.05 11.60
C SER A 166 -0.63 -24.41 12.52
N ASP A 167 -1.15 -25.15 13.50
CA ASP A 167 -2.11 -24.59 14.46
C ASP A 167 -1.43 -23.58 15.39
N PHE A 168 -0.15 -23.81 15.71
CA PHE A 168 0.66 -22.87 16.47
C PHE A 168 0.99 -21.60 15.68
N ASP A 169 1.17 -21.70 14.37
CA ASP A 169 1.37 -20.53 13.50
C ASP A 169 0.10 -19.68 13.42
N GLU A 170 -1.07 -20.29 13.23
CA GLU A 170 -2.36 -19.57 13.29
C GLU A 170 -2.61 -18.97 14.69
N PHE A 171 -2.22 -19.67 15.75
CA PHE A 171 -2.27 -19.14 17.11
C PHE A 171 -1.43 -17.87 17.28
N LYS A 172 -0.25 -17.76 16.64
CA LYS A 172 0.55 -16.52 16.67
C LYS A 172 -0.16 -15.38 15.97
N ILE A 173 -0.85 -15.67 14.85
CA ILE A 173 -1.63 -14.67 14.11
C ILE A 173 -2.79 -14.16 14.97
N MET A 174 -3.58 -15.08 15.53
CA MET A 174 -4.68 -14.73 16.45
C MET A 174 -4.16 -14.01 17.71
N GLY A 175 -3.00 -14.43 18.23
CA GLY A 175 -2.30 -13.80 19.35
C GLY A 175 -1.51 -12.54 18.98
N GLY A 176 -1.59 -12.05 17.74
CA GLY A 176 -0.84 -10.88 17.30
C GLY A 176 -1.38 -9.55 17.83
N THR A 177 -2.59 -9.56 18.39
CA THR A 177 -3.26 -8.37 18.95
C THR A 177 -3.55 -8.54 20.44
N ALA A 178 -3.69 -7.42 21.16
CA ALA A 178 -4.03 -7.43 22.58
C ALA A 178 -5.39 -8.07 22.82
N GLN A 179 -6.36 -7.81 21.94
CA GLN A 179 -7.70 -8.40 22.03
C GLN A 179 -7.66 -9.91 21.74
N GLY A 180 -6.88 -10.33 20.75
CA GLY A 180 -6.72 -11.73 20.40
C GLY A 180 -6.08 -12.55 21.53
N ILE A 181 -4.98 -12.05 22.12
CA ILE A 181 -4.37 -12.66 23.30
C ILE A 181 -5.37 -12.74 24.46
N ARG A 182 -6.13 -11.68 24.74
CA ARG A 182 -7.16 -11.69 25.79
C ARG A 182 -8.27 -12.70 25.52
N ALA A 183 -8.71 -12.83 24.28
CA ALA A 183 -9.70 -13.83 23.90
C ALA A 183 -9.17 -15.25 24.14
N LEU A 184 -7.94 -15.52 23.71
CA LEU A 184 -7.27 -16.80 23.92
C LEU A 184 -7.04 -17.09 25.41
N GLN A 185 -6.72 -16.09 26.23
CA GLN A 185 -6.64 -16.22 27.68
C GLN A 185 -7.97 -16.63 28.30
N LYS A 186 -9.10 -16.09 27.82
CA LYS A 186 -10.44 -16.49 28.28
C LYS A 186 -10.74 -17.93 27.90
N VAL A 187 -10.41 -18.34 26.68
CA VAL A 187 -10.54 -19.74 26.23
C VAL A 187 -9.71 -20.66 27.12
N ARG A 188 -8.44 -20.33 27.34
CA ARG A 188 -7.56 -21.09 28.23
C ARG A 188 -8.10 -21.19 29.66
N SER A 189 -8.60 -20.08 30.20
CA SER A 189 -9.17 -20.02 31.55
C SER A 189 -10.43 -20.87 31.68
N TYR A 190 -11.27 -20.90 30.64
CA TYR A 190 -12.48 -21.73 30.59
C TYR A 190 -12.17 -23.23 30.72
N TYR A 191 -11.05 -23.69 30.15
CA TYR A 191 -10.60 -25.09 30.25
C TYR A 191 -9.83 -25.41 31.54
N GLY A 192 -9.81 -24.50 32.53
CA GLY A 192 -9.25 -24.76 33.86
C GLY A 192 -7.74 -24.61 34.00
N ASP A 193 -7.03 -24.20 32.94
CA ASP A 193 -5.57 -23.99 32.95
C ASP A 193 -5.25 -22.54 33.35
N GLN A 194 -5.51 -22.19 34.62
CA GLN A 194 -5.17 -20.87 35.17
C GLN A 194 -3.70 -20.84 35.63
N SER A 195 -2.77 -20.44 34.75
CA SER A 195 -1.37 -20.27 35.16
C SER A 195 -0.85 -18.83 35.15
N VAL A 196 -1.72 -17.81 35.13
CA VAL A 196 -1.33 -16.43 35.42
C VAL A 196 -2.50 -15.70 36.09
N PRO A 197 -2.30 -15.03 37.24
CA PRO A 197 -3.22 -14.01 37.72
C PRO A 197 -3.16 -12.82 36.76
N VAL A 198 -3.92 -12.90 35.68
CA VAL A 198 -4.15 -11.73 34.81
C VAL A 198 -5.29 -10.97 35.46
N ASN A 199 -5.05 -9.71 35.82
CA ASN A 199 -6.14 -8.80 36.09
C ASN A 199 -6.84 -8.58 34.75
N ILE A 200 -7.83 -9.43 34.46
CA ILE A 200 -8.68 -9.29 33.28
C ILE A 200 -9.43 -7.99 33.52
N GLY A 201 -8.93 -6.90 32.94
CA GLY A 201 -9.63 -5.62 32.94
C GLY A 201 -11.08 -5.85 32.51
N PRO A 202 -12.03 -5.07 33.05
CA PRO A 202 -13.45 -5.32 32.83
C PRO A 202 -13.74 -5.44 31.33
N VAL A 203 -14.62 -6.38 30.97
CA VAL A 203 -15.24 -6.40 29.64
C VAL A 203 -15.78 -4.99 29.41
N GLU A 204 -15.45 -4.34 28.28
CA GLU A 204 -15.96 -3.00 27.97
C GLU A 204 -17.48 -2.96 28.17
N GLY A 205 -17.92 -2.10 29.10
CA GLY A 205 -19.33 -1.95 29.49
C GLY A 205 -19.78 -2.71 30.74
N MET A 206 -18.95 -3.55 31.37
CA MET A 206 -19.23 -4.14 32.68
C MET A 206 -18.50 -3.38 33.79
N PRO A 207 -19.17 -3.09 34.93
CA PRO A 207 -18.52 -2.49 36.10
C PRO A 207 -17.38 -3.38 36.60
N SER A 208 -16.27 -2.76 37.01
CA SER A 208 -15.17 -3.46 37.68
C SER A 208 -15.61 -4.06 39.02
N LYS A 209 -14.85 -5.04 39.51
CA LYS A 209 -15.07 -5.68 40.82
C LYS A 209 -15.07 -4.67 41.97
N GLU A 210 -14.25 -3.64 41.87
CA GLU A 210 -14.15 -2.55 42.85
C GLU A 210 -15.36 -1.62 42.78
N GLU A 211 -15.84 -1.30 41.58
CA GLU A 211 -17.07 -0.51 41.40
C GLU A 211 -18.30 -1.25 41.92
N LEU A 212 -18.42 -2.57 41.67
CA LEU A 212 -19.49 -3.41 42.20
C LEU A 212 -19.52 -3.43 43.73
N ASN A 213 -18.37 -3.62 44.38
CA ASN A 213 -18.28 -3.58 45.84
C ASN A 213 -18.62 -2.19 46.40
N SER A 214 -18.25 -1.13 45.69
CA SER A 214 -18.63 0.24 46.07
C SER A 214 -20.13 0.49 45.94
N MET A 215 -20.81 -0.15 44.98
CA MET A 215 -22.26 -0.03 44.79
C MET A 215 -23.06 -0.72 45.91
N VAL A 216 -22.53 -1.80 46.48
CA VAL A 216 -23.13 -2.47 47.66
C VAL A 216 -22.91 -1.66 48.94
N GLY A 217 -21.80 -0.92 49.03
CA GLY A 217 -21.49 -0.04 50.17
C GLY A 217 -22.31 1.26 50.23
N LYS A 218 -23.13 1.55 49.21
CA LYS A 218 -23.96 2.75 49.15
C LYS A 218 -25.23 2.61 50.00
N PRO A 219 -25.67 3.66 50.73
CA PRO A 219 -26.91 3.63 51.52
C PRO A 219 -28.15 3.20 50.71
N GLU A 220 -28.18 3.57 49.43
CA GLU A 220 -29.21 3.25 48.44
C GLU A 220 -29.40 1.74 48.24
N TYR A 221 -28.37 0.92 48.47
CA TYR A 221 -28.47 -0.54 48.41
C TYR A 221 -29.41 -1.10 49.49
N THR A 222 -29.46 -0.45 50.66
CA THR A 222 -30.32 -0.88 51.75
C THR A 222 -31.74 -0.31 51.62
N SER A 223 -31.83 0.96 51.20
CA SER A 223 -33.10 1.72 51.17
C SER A 223 -33.92 1.57 49.90
N ASP A 224 -33.32 1.28 48.74
CA ASP A 224 -34.01 1.19 47.45
C ASP A 224 -34.01 -0.27 46.91
N PRO A 225 -35.17 -0.95 46.89
CA PRO A 225 -35.30 -2.29 46.31
C PRO A 225 -34.93 -2.39 44.82
N ALA A 226 -35.18 -1.36 44.02
CA ALA A 226 -34.88 -1.37 42.58
C ALA A 226 -33.37 -1.22 42.32
N TYR A 227 -32.70 -0.37 43.10
CA TYR A 227 -31.26 -0.23 43.07
C TYR A 227 -30.56 -1.53 43.50
N ARG A 228 -31.04 -2.16 44.58
CA ARG A 228 -30.54 -3.47 45.03
C ARG A 228 -30.68 -4.55 43.97
N ALA A 229 -31.85 -4.70 43.34
CA ALA A 229 -32.05 -5.69 42.26
C ALA A 229 -31.13 -5.44 41.05
N LYS A 230 -30.84 -4.17 40.74
CA LYS A 230 -29.89 -3.81 39.67
C LYS A 230 -28.47 -4.20 40.03
N VAL A 231 -28.04 -3.93 41.26
CA VAL A 231 -26.70 -4.29 41.76
C VAL A 231 -26.55 -5.81 41.85
N GLU A 232 -27.55 -6.53 42.36
CA GLU A 232 -27.58 -8.00 42.42
C GLU A 232 -27.50 -8.61 41.02
N LYS A 233 -28.23 -8.08 40.03
CA LYS A 233 -28.14 -8.52 38.63
C LYS A 233 -26.75 -8.27 38.02
N MET A 234 -26.14 -7.12 38.32
CA MET A 234 -24.76 -6.83 37.89
C MET A 234 -23.75 -7.75 38.59
N PHE A 235 -23.98 -8.08 39.85
CA PHE A 235 -23.17 -9.01 40.62
C PHE A 235 -23.30 -10.42 40.06
N GLU A 236 -24.51 -10.88 39.72
CA GLU A 236 -24.77 -12.16 39.06
C GLU A 236 -24.17 -12.21 37.65
N GLN A 237 -24.15 -11.11 36.91
CA GLN A 237 -23.49 -11.08 35.59
C GLN A 237 -21.96 -11.16 35.69
N VAL A 238 -21.36 -10.61 36.75
CA VAL A 238 -19.89 -10.63 36.95
C VAL A 238 -19.42 -11.89 37.70
N TYR A 239 -20.21 -12.40 38.64
CA TYR A 239 -19.87 -13.55 39.50
C TYR A 239 -20.69 -14.81 39.23
N GLY A 240 -21.90 -14.72 38.69
CA GLY A 240 -22.69 -15.89 38.27
C GLY A 240 -22.17 -16.53 36.97
N ALA A 241 -21.32 -15.85 36.22
CA ALA A 241 -20.49 -16.46 35.17
C ALA A 241 -19.27 -17.23 35.74
N GLN A 242 -18.96 -17.05 37.04
CA GLN A 242 -18.07 -17.95 37.79
C GLN A 242 -18.95 -19.00 38.46
N ASP A 243 -19.34 -20.03 37.72
CA ASP A 243 -20.21 -21.06 38.26
C ASP A 243 -19.54 -21.73 39.47
N TYR A 244 -20.36 -21.86 40.51
CA TYR A 244 -20.04 -22.37 41.83
C TYR A 244 -19.61 -23.85 41.69
N SER A 245 -18.36 -24.18 42.02
CA SER A 245 -17.98 -25.58 42.28
C SER A 245 -18.30 -25.87 43.75
N PRO A 246 -19.32 -26.68 44.08
CA PRO A 246 -19.55 -27.10 45.44
C PRO A 246 -18.48 -28.15 45.81
N ILE A 247 -17.62 -27.73 46.74
CA ILE A 247 -16.69 -28.50 47.60
C ILE A 247 -15.44 -29.06 46.90
#